data_AF-A0A1S3DS74-F1
#
_entry.id   AF-A0A1S3DS74-F1
#
_cell.length_a   1.000
_cell.length_b   1.000
_cell.length_c   1.000
_cell.angle_alpha   90.00
_cell.angle_beta   90.00
_cell.angle_gamma   90.00
#
_symmetry.space_group_name_H-M   'P 1'
#
loop_
_entity.id
_entity.type
_entity.pdbx_description
1 polymer ?
#
loop_
_entity_poly.entity_id
_entity_poly.type
_entity_poly.pdbx_seq_one_letter_code
_entity_poly.pdbx_strand_id
1 'polypeptide(L)'
;MISDLKLHLQGTDYGSFLANEPSPLAVSVIDDKLREKLVIEFIHMRNHAVEPLSTFLDFITYSYMIDNIILLITGTLHQRPISELIPKCHPLGSFEQMEAIHVAATPAELYNAVLVDTPLGEISLL
;
A
#
# COMPACT_ATOMS: atom_id res chain seq x y z
N MET A 1 -13.39 14.50 22.16
CA MET A 1 -11.97 14.14 21.86
C MET A 1 -11.78 13.76 20.38
N ILE A 2 -12.34 12.65 19.87
CA ILE A 2 -12.26 12.31 18.42
C ILE A 2 -13.00 13.33 17.54
N SER A 3 -14.16 13.78 18.00
CA SER A 3 -14.95 14.84 17.34
C SER A 3 -14.17 16.15 17.18
N ASP A 4 -13.37 16.50 18.20
CA ASP A 4 -12.59 17.73 18.22
C ASP A 4 -11.40 17.61 17.28
N LEU A 5 -10.76 16.43 17.20
CA LEU A 5 -9.72 16.15 16.22
C LEU A 5 -10.24 16.31 14.77
N LYS A 6 -11.43 15.77 14.47
CA LYS A 6 -12.08 15.94 13.16
C LYS A 6 -12.29 17.42 12.83
N LEU A 7 -12.77 18.22 13.80
CA LEU A 7 -12.99 19.66 13.60
C LEU A 7 -11.69 20.42 13.32
N HIS A 8 -10.60 20.09 14.03
CA HIS A 8 -9.31 20.74 13.79
C HIS A 8 -8.72 20.35 12.43
N LEU A 9 -8.81 19.07 12.03
CA LEU A 9 -8.33 18.63 10.72
C LEU A 9 -9.11 19.28 9.56
N GLN A 10 -10.40 19.56 9.74
CA GLN A 10 -11.21 20.28 8.75
C GLN A 10 -10.71 21.71 8.48
N GLY A 11 -10.03 22.33 9.45
CA GLY A 11 -9.42 23.66 9.28
C GLY A 11 -8.07 23.65 8.56
N THR A 12 -7.56 22.48 8.16
CA THR A 12 -6.29 22.31 7.44
C THR A 12 -6.54 21.84 6.01
N ASP A 13 -5.47 21.61 5.24
CA ASP A 13 -5.56 21.08 3.86
C ASP A 13 -6.29 19.73 3.77
N TYR A 14 -6.46 18.99 4.88
CA TYR A 14 -7.29 17.79 4.96
C TYR A 14 -8.78 18.04 4.66
N GLY A 15 -9.28 19.26 4.90
CA GLY A 15 -10.64 19.66 4.57
C GLY A 15 -11.71 18.68 5.10
N SER A 16 -12.77 18.49 4.31
CA SER A 16 -13.93 17.66 4.70
C SER A 16 -13.79 16.16 4.40
N PHE A 17 -12.56 15.60 4.42
CA PHE A 17 -12.30 14.20 4.05
C PHE A 17 -13.05 13.15 4.90
N LEU A 18 -13.47 13.50 6.12
CA LEU A 18 -14.26 12.66 7.04
C LEU A 18 -15.77 12.99 7.05
N ALA A 19 -16.27 13.80 6.10
CA ALA A 19 -17.65 14.29 6.13
C ALA A 19 -18.70 13.16 5.97
N ASN A 20 -18.37 12.14 5.18
CA ASN A 20 -19.29 11.04 4.86
C ASN A 20 -19.21 9.85 5.83
N GLU A 21 -18.33 9.90 6.83
CA GLU A 21 -18.15 8.80 7.77
C GLU A 21 -19.22 8.80 8.86
N PRO A 22 -19.87 7.64 9.13
CA PRO A 22 -20.92 7.53 10.14
C PRO A 22 -20.37 7.73 11.55
N SER A 23 -21.24 8.17 12.46
CA SER A 23 -20.93 8.25 13.89
C SER A 23 -21.34 6.95 14.61
N PRO A 24 -20.57 6.48 15.62
CA PRO A 24 -19.34 7.07 16.14
C PRO A 24 -18.11 6.79 15.25
N LEU A 25 -17.26 7.81 15.07
CA LEU A 25 -16.06 7.69 14.25
C LEU A 25 -14.98 6.87 14.98
N ALA A 26 -14.53 5.78 14.37
CA ALA A 26 -13.45 4.94 14.90
C ALA A 26 -12.07 5.50 14.51
N VAL A 27 -11.06 5.27 15.36
CA VAL A 27 -9.67 5.69 15.12
C VAL A 27 -9.11 5.05 13.84
N SER A 28 -9.43 3.78 13.59
CA SER A 28 -9.01 3.07 12.37
C SER A 28 -9.50 3.76 11.10
N VAL A 29 -10.74 4.26 11.10
CA VAL A 29 -11.31 4.99 9.94
C VAL A 29 -10.53 6.27 9.66
N ILE A 30 -10.09 6.98 10.71
CA ILE A 30 -9.28 8.19 10.55
C ILE A 30 -7.92 7.83 9.93
N ASP A 31 -7.26 6.82 10.48
CA ASP A 31 -5.97 6.33 9.99
C ASP A 31 -6.05 5.89 8.52
N ASP A 32 -7.07 5.11 8.16
CA ASP A 32 -7.29 4.65 6.79
C ASP A 32 -7.54 5.82 5.83
N LYS A 33 -8.36 6.79 6.22
CA LYS A 33 -8.68 7.95 5.38
C LYS A 33 -7.51 8.93 5.21
N LEU A 34 -6.70 9.10 6.24
CA LEU A 34 -5.46 9.88 6.14
C LEU A 34 -4.46 9.20 5.21
N ARG A 35 -4.29 7.88 5.34
CA ARG A 35 -3.44 7.08 4.45
C ARG A 35 -3.93 7.13 3.01
N GLU A 36 -5.22 6.96 2.77
CA GLU A 36 -5.82 7.01 1.44
C GLU A 36 -5.53 8.35 0.75
N LYS A 37 -5.67 9.46 1.47
CA LYS A 37 -5.34 10.78 0.93
C LYS A 37 -3.85 10.89 0.54
N LEU A 38 -2.95 10.47 1.42
CA LEU A 38 -1.50 10.49 1.14
C LEU A 38 -1.16 9.65 -0.10
N VAL A 39 -1.75 8.46 -0.21
CA VAL A 39 -1.54 7.56 -1.36
C VAL A 39 -1.98 8.25 -2.65
N ILE A 40 -3.16 8.87 -2.67
CA ILE A 40 -3.68 9.57 -3.85
C ILE A 40 -2.75 10.71 -4.27
N GLU A 41 -2.29 11.53 -3.33
CA GLU A 41 -1.39 12.65 -3.61
C GLU A 41 -0.02 12.16 -4.12
N PHE A 42 0.52 11.10 -3.52
CA PHE A 42 1.77 10.49 -3.96
C PHE A 42 1.66 9.94 -5.39
N ILE A 43 0.59 9.18 -5.68
CA ILE A 43 0.35 8.63 -7.03
C ILE A 43 0.18 9.77 -8.04
N HIS A 44 -0.54 10.83 -7.68
CA HIS A 44 -0.70 12.00 -8.55
C HIS A 44 0.66 12.63 -8.90
N MET A 45 1.53 12.82 -7.91
CA MET A 45 2.89 13.33 -8.12
C MET A 45 3.72 12.38 -9.00
N ARG A 46 3.67 11.07 -8.70
CA ARG A 46 4.40 10.05 -9.45
C ARG A 46 3.99 9.98 -10.93
N ASN A 47 2.71 10.15 -11.22
CA ASN A 47 2.17 10.11 -12.59
C ASN A 47 2.58 11.33 -13.43
N HIS A 48 2.92 12.45 -12.80
CA HIS A 48 3.40 13.66 -13.48
C HIS A 48 4.92 13.80 -13.43
N ALA A 49 5.61 12.94 -12.67
CA ALA A 49 7.06 12.93 -12.61
C ALA A 49 7.65 12.28 -13.87
N VAL A 50 8.72 12.88 -14.37
CA VAL A 50 9.56 12.33 -15.43
C VAL A 50 10.96 12.06 -14.87
N GLU A 51 11.79 11.38 -15.65
CA GLU A 51 13.17 11.09 -15.25
C GLU A 51 13.93 12.40 -14.94
N PRO A 52 14.71 12.44 -13.83
CA PRO A 52 15.06 11.34 -12.92
C PRO A 52 14.09 11.16 -11.71
N LEU A 53 13.10 12.04 -11.57
CA LEU A 53 12.23 12.06 -10.40
C LEU A 53 11.28 10.85 -10.35
N SER A 54 10.81 10.36 -11.50
CA SER A 54 9.99 9.14 -11.59
C SER A 54 10.69 7.95 -10.93
N THR A 55 11.94 7.68 -11.32
CA THR A 55 12.75 6.61 -10.72
C THR A 55 12.99 6.82 -9.23
N PHE A 56 13.27 8.05 -8.79
CA PHE A 56 13.44 8.34 -7.37
C PHE A 56 12.17 8.03 -6.56
N LEU A 57 11.00 8.39 -7.08
CA LEU A 57 9.72 8.09 -6.44
C LEU A 57 9.42 6.57 -6.46
N ASP A 58 9.83 5.84 -7.51
CA ASP A 58 9.72 4.37 -7.54
C ASP A 58 10.55 3.75 -6.39
N PHE A 59 11.78 4.21 -6.16
CA PHE A 59 12.59 3.73 -5.04
C PHE A 59 11.92 3.92 -3.67
N ILE A 60 11.13 4.98 -3.48
CA ILE A 60 10.34 5.16 -2.25
C ILE A 60 9.30 4.07 -2.11
N THR A 61 8.64 3.66 -3.21
CA THR A 61 7.61 2.60 -3.19
C THR A 61 8.17 1.22 -2.85
N TYR A 62 9.46 0.97 -3.12
CA TYR A 62 10.09 -0.33 -2.90
C TYR A 62 10.09 -0.75 -1.43
N SER A 63 10.22 0.19 -0.49
CA SER A 63 10.11 -0.14 0.94
C SER A 63 8.74 -0.75 1.27
N TYR A 64 7.66 -0.18 0.76
CA TYR A 64 6.30 -0.69 0.96
C TYR A 64 6.07 -2.01 0.22
N MET A 65 6.67 -2.17 -0.95
CA MET A 65 6.60 -3.40 -1.73
C MET A 65 7.24 -4.57 -0.96
N ILE A 66 8.42 -4.35 -0.36
CA ILE A 66 9.12 -5.35 0.47
C ILE A 66 8.24 -5.76 1.66
N ASP A 67 7.67 -4.80 2.39
CA ASP A 67 6.78 -5.07 3.52
C ASP A 67 5.55 -5.89 3.09
N ASN A 68 4.94 -5.55 1.95
CA ASN A 68 3.83 -6.30 1.38
C ASN A 68 4.23 -7.74 1.02
N ILE A 69 5.39 -7.95 0.42
CA ILE A 69 5.90 -9.28 0.06
C ILE A 69 6.14 -10.12 1.32
N ILE A 70 6.78 -9.54 2.35
CA ILE A 70 7.00 -10.23 3.63
C ILE A 70 5.66 -10.63 4.27
N LEU A 71 4.67 -9.73 4.23
CA LEU A 71 3.31 -10.01 4.72
C LEU A 71 2.67 -11.17 3.96
N LEU A 72 2.75 -11.18 2.63
CA LEU A 72 2.17 -12.22 1.78
C LEU A 72 2.85 -13.57 2.00
N ILE A 73 4.19 -13.61 2.03
CA ILE A 73 4.97 -14.85 2.27
C ILE A 73 4.66 -15.40 3.66
N THR A 74 4.72 -14.55 4.69
CA THR A 74 4.48 -14.97 6.07
C THR A 74 3.04 -15.43 6.26
N GLY A 75 2.06 -14.73 5.68
CA GLY A 75 0.66 -15.14 5.74
C GLY A 75 0.41 -16.48 5.05
N THR A 76 1.02 -16.70 3.89
CA THR A 76 0.93 -17.97 3.14
C THR A 76 1.59 -19.13 3.89
N LEU A 77 2.74 -18.90 4.54
CA LEU A 77 3.39 -19.89 5.42
C LEU A 77 2.48 -20.33 6.58
N HIS A 78 1.66 -19.42 7.10
CA HIS A 78 0.64 -19.71 8.12
C HIS A 78 -0.69 -20.18 7.53
N GLN A 79 -0.72 -20.59 6.26
CA GLN A 79 -1.89 -21.11 5.55
C GLN A 79 -3.07 -20.13 5.50
N ARG A 80 -2.80 -18.82 5.55
CA ARG A 80 -3.83 -17.81 5.34
C ARG A 80 -4.07 -17.61 3.85
N PRO A 81 -5.33 -17.55 3.40
CA PRO A 81 -5.62 -17.32 2.00
C PRO A 81 -5.17 -15.92 1.59
N ILE A 82 -4.56 -15.80 0.41
CA ILE A 82 -4.04 -14.55 -0.15
C ILE A 82 -5.12 -13.46 -0.23
N SER A 83 -6.38 -13.85 -0.51
CA SER A 83 -7.53 -12.94 -0.52
C SER A 83 -7.79 -12.23 0.81
N GLU A 84 -7.36 -12.80 1.95
CA GLU A 84 -7.44 -12.16 3.27
C GLU A 84 -6.18 -11.33 3.62
N LEU A 85 -5.11 -11.46 2.83
CA LEU A 85 -3.85 -10.76 3.03
C LEU A 85 -3.76 -9.51 2.16
N ILE A 86 -4.26 -9.55 0.92
CA ILE A 86 -4.25 -8.40 -0.01
C ILE A 86 -4.87 -7.14 0.60
N PRO A 87 -6.05 -7.18 1.27
CA PRO A 87 -6.63 -5.98 1.87
C PRO A 87 -5.78 -5.37 3.00
N LYS A 88 -4.76 -6.08 3.48
CA LYS A 88 -3.84 -5.63 4.54
C LYS A 88 -2.53 -5.09 3.98
N CYS A 89 -2.30 -5.22 2.68
CA CYS A 89 -1.14 -4.65 2.02
C CYS A 89 -1.24 -3.12 1.96
N HIS A 90 -0.09 -2.46 2.06
CA HIS A 90 0.00 -1.01 1.91
C HIS A 90 -0.18 -0.62 0.43
N PRO A 91 -1.09 0.32 0.09
CA PRO A 91 -1.41 0.65 -1.31
C PRO A 91 -0.21 1.11 -2.14
N LEU A 92 0.74 1.86 -1.56
CA LEU A 92 1.96 2.29 -2.28
C LEU A 92 2.89 1.14 -2.67
N GLY A 93 2.79 -0.01 -2.02
CA GLY A 93 3.57 -1.20 -2.36
C GLY A 93 2.83 -2.19 -3.25
N SER A 94 1.72 -1.76 -3.88
CA SER A 94 0.97 -2.60 -4.84
C SER A 94 1.71 -2.66 -6.17
N PHE A 95 1.60 -3.79 -6.87
CA PHE A 95 2.21 -3.99 -8.18
C PHE A 95 1.22 -4.71 -9.11
N GLU A 96 1.36 -4.52 -10.43
CA GLU A 96 0.39 -4.98 -11.44
C GLU A 96 0.10 -6.49 -11.35
N GLN A 97 1.10 -7.28 -10.96
CA GLN A 97 1.01 -8.73 -10.87
C GLN A 97 0.43 -9.23 -9.54
N MET A 98 -0.13 -8.36 -8.68
CA MET A 98 -0.87 -8.79 -7.49
C MET A 98 -2.01 -9.75 -7.82
N GLU A 99 -2.62 -9.63 -9.00
CA GLU A 99 -3.66 -10.57 -9.46
C GLU A 99 -3.09 -11.96 -9.77
N ALA A 100 -1.86 -12.05 -10.30
CA ALA A 100 -1.18 -13.31 -10.59
C ALA A 100 -0.76 -14.05 -9.31
N ILE A 101 -0.56 -13.33 -8.19
CA ILE A 101 -0.26 -13.92 -6.88
C ILE A 101 -1.40 -14.83 -6.39
N HIS A 102 -2.64 -14.60 -6.80
CA HIS A 102 -3.76 -15.50 -6.45
C HIS A 102 -3.54 -16.95 -6.92
N VAL A 103 -2.65 -17.18 -7.89
CA VAL A 103 -2.32 -18.51 -8.42
C VAL A 103 -1.22 -19.20 -7.62
N ALA A 104 -0.42 -18.46 -6.84
CA ALA A 104 0.66 -19.02 -6.03
C ALA A 104 0.08 -19.79 -4.83
N ALA A 105 0.27 -21.11 -4.82
CA ALA A 105 -0.18 -22.00 -3.75
C ALA A 105 0.92 -22.26 -2.71
N THR A 106 2.17 -21.91 -3.03
CA THR A 106 3.32 -22.10 -2.13
C THR A 106 4.12 -20.80 -1.92
N PRO A 107 4.78 -20.64 -0.75
CA PRO A 107 5.70 -19.53 -0.51
C PRO A 107 6.84 -19.43 -1.54
N ALA A 108 7.26 -20.57 -2.10
CA ALA A 108 8.30 -20.63 -3.12
C ALA A 108 7.82 -20.08 -4.48
N GLU A 109 6.59 -20.43 -4.88
CA GLU A 109 5.95 -19.86 -6.08
C GLU A 109 5.75 -18.35 -5.92
N LEU A 110 5.33 -17.90 -4.74
CA LEU A 110 5.18 -16.49 -4.44
C LEU A 110 6.52 -15.73 -4.52
N TYR A 111 7.57 -16.29 -3.93
CA TYR A 111 8.91 -15.72 -4.00
C TYR A 111 9.44 -15.61 -5.44
N ASN A 112 9.23 -16.66 -6.24
CA ASN A 112 9.65 -16.67 -7.64
C ASN A 112 8.84 -15.67 -8.49
N ALA A 113 7.52 -15.60 -8.31
CA ALA A 113 6.68 -14.60 -8.99
C ALA A 113 7.14 -13.17 -8.66
N VAL A 114 7.45 -12.91 -7.39
CA VAL A 114 7.93 -11.61 -6.95
C VAL A 114 9.29 -11.27 -7.53
N LEU A 115 10.27 -12.19 -7.50
CA LEU A 115 11.61 -11.93 -8.01
C LEU A 115 11.67 -11.75 -9.53
N VAL A 116 10.79 -12.41 -10.26
CA VAL A 116 10.77 -12.33 -11.73
C VAL A 116 10.03 -11.09 -12.20
N ASP A 117 8.93 -10.74 -11.54
CA ASP A 117 7.97 -9.76 -12.06
C ASP A 117 7.99 -8.41 -11.34
N THR A 118 8.79 -8.25 -10.28
CA THR A 118 8.95 -6.96 -9.58
C THR A 118 10.34 -6.37 -9.79
N PRO A 119 10.47 -5.03 -9.80
CA PRO A 119 11.78 -4.38 -9.91
C PRO A 119 12.73 -4.68 -8.73
N LEU A 120 12.27 -5.37 -7.68
CA LEU A 120 13.13 -5.87 -6.61
C LEU A 120 14.05 -7.01 -7.05
N GLY A 121 13.69 -7.75 -8.10
CA GLY A 121 14.54 -8.78 -8.69
C GLY A 121 15.87 -8.21 -9.17
N GLU A 122 15.83 -7.02 -9.80
CA GLU A 122 17.03 -6.31 -10.28
C GLU A 122 17.94 -5.87 -9.13
N ILE A 123 17.37 -5.53 -7.97
CA ILE A 123 18.14 -5.17 -6.76
C ILE A 123 18.88 -6.38 -6.19
N SER A 124 18.30 -7.58 -6.29
CA SER A 124 18.92 -8.82 -5.78
C SER A 124 20.10 -9.33 -6.62
N LEU A 125 20.26 -8.81 -7.84
CA LEU A 125 21.32 -9.17 -8.79
C LEU A 125 22.53 -8.21 -8.75
N LEU A 126 22.49 -7.18 -7.89
CA LEU A 126 23.60 -6.28 -7.57
C LEU A 126 24.33 -6.74 -6.31
#